data_AF-K3WW86-F1
#
_entry.id   AF-K3WW86-F1
#
_cell.length_a   1.000
_cell.length_b   1.000
_cell.length_c   1.000
_cell.angle_alpha   90.00
_cell.angle_beta   90.00
_cell.angle_gamma   90.00
#
_symmetry.space_group_name_H-M   'P 1'
#
loop_
_entity.id
_entity.type
_entity.pdbx_description
1 polymer ?
#
loop_
_entity_poly.entity_id
_entity_poly.type
_entity_poly.pdbx_seq_one_letter_code
_entity_poly.pdbx_strand_id
1 'polypeptide(L)'
;MATRRPTSSSSYLRTFTVVLLCAFCCALWSSAGGLVAAEMHMMDMPSDPVSGEMVMSEAYHFDLKNGQRLRFAEQNTLTQFLHDPKTGLKAAESVDAPAGNGNDDESSVLCPVCGMETSAHGGPQVSMQHGEQIVKTCSLTHAHQVYDQILLFQDVSSTAAPSDAADFCTGPGTTMLNGFSFGRNGTPCVLLWFPGWVLSTRWLYALGCVFVALVAVFNEYLLHVRRLLRKESTTLKRLRSVPNGSNSASLSTSEATQLLRSSSYHSAASQSCCPPWFRTLAPETQHLIHCFLHGFTILIAYLLMLVSMTYDWTLFLSVIGGYVVGHYVFGERRESMAELDQVNFP
;
A
#
# COMPACT_ATOMS: atom_id res chain seq x y z
N MET A 1 41.16 -26.09 16.44
CA MET A 1 39.80 -25.61 16.77
C MET A 1 38.96 -25.63 15.52
N ALA A 2 38.03 -26.58 15.43
CA ALA A 2 37.14 -26.76 14.28
C ALA A 2 36.10 -25.64 14.26
N THR A 3 36.29 -24.64 13.40
CA THR A 3 35.28 -23.63 13.09
C THR A 3 34.17 -24.29 12.27
N ARG A 4 33.08 -24.66 12.95
CA ARG A 4 31.82 -25.08 12.32
C ARG A 4 31.40 -24.00 11.31
N ARG A 5 31.42 -24.34 10.01
CA ARG A 5 30.80 -23.52 8.96
C ARG A 5 29.31 -23.37 9.30
N PRO A 6 28.75 -22.16 9.40
CA PRO A 6 27.31 -22.00 9.50
C PRO A 6 26.70 -22.46 8.18
N THR A 7 25.72 -23.36 8.28
CA THR A 7 24.94 -23.85 7.16
C THR A 7 24.19 -22.67 6.53
N SER A 8 24.42 -22.43 5.24
CA SER A 8 23.88 -21.31 4.45
C SER A 8 22.37 -21.07 4.67
N SER A 9 21.59 -22.14 4.84
CA SER A 9 20.15 -22.11 5.14
C SER A 9 19.77 -21.43 6.48
N SER A 10 20.62 -21.52 7.50
CA SER A 10 20.37 -20.90 8.82
C SER A 10 20.55 -19.37 8.78
N SER A 11 21.47 -18.89 7.93
CA SER A 11 21.74 -17.48 7.72
C SER A 11 20.57 -16.77 7.03
N TYR A 12 19.99 -17.39 5.99
CA TYR A 12 18.83 -16.86 5.28
C TYR A 12 17.57 -16.82 6.14
N LEU A 13 17.35 -17.85 6.98
CA LEU A 13 16.20 -17.88 7.88
C LEU A 13 16.30 -16.81 8.98
N ARG A 14 17.52 -16.53 9.46
CA ARG A 14 17.79 -15.50 10.47
C ARG A 14 17.69 -14.08 9.91
N THR A 15 18.16 -13.83 8.69
CA THR A 15 17.97 -12.51 8.06
C THR A 15 16.50 -12.28 7.71
N PHE A 16 15.77 -13.30 7.23
CA PHE A 16 14.35 -13.18 6.92
C PHE A 16 13.49 -12.89 8.17
N THR A 17 13.79 -13.52 9.30
CA THR A 17 13.10 -13.26 10.58
C THR A 17 13.44 -11.90 11.17
N VAL A 18 14.70 -11.47 11.13
CA VAL A 18 15.11 -10.13 11.58
C VAL A 18 14.48 -9.03 10.72
N VAL A 19 14.29 -9.26 9.42
CA VAL A 19 13.66 -8.29 8.51
C VAL A 19 12.14 -8.23 8.70
N LEU A 20 11.47 -9.38 8.87
CA LEU A 20 10.05 -9.41 9.27
C LEU A 20 9.86 -8.65 10.59
N LEU A 21 10.74 -8.85 11.56
CA LEU A 21 10.73 -8.12 12.84
C LEU A 21 11.00 -6.62 12.66
N CYS A 22 11.96 -6.20 11.83
CA CYS A 22 12.21 -4.77 11.59
C CYS A 22 11.10 -4.08 10.80
N ALA A 23 10.50 -4.75 9.81
CA ALA A 23 9.34 -4.23 9.08
C ALA A 23 8.11 -4.16 9.99
N PHE A 24 7.91 -5.17 10.85
CA PHE A 24 6.88 -5.16 11.87
C PHE A 24 7.13 -4.06 12.91
N CYS A 25 8.38 -3.85 13.34
CA CYS A 25 8.77 -2.77 14.26
C CYS A 25 8.64 -1.37 13.63
N CYS A 26 8.97 -1.17 12.35
CA CYS A 26 8.74 0.10 11.66
C CYS A 26 7.25 0.37 11.44
N ALA A 27 6.46 -0.65 11.10
CA ALA A 27 5.01 -0.53 11.02
C ALA A 27 4.38 -0.26 12.39
N LEU A 28 4.89 -0.92 13.44
CA LEU A 28 4.51 -0.67 14.83
C LEU A 28 4.93 0.73 15.30
N TRP A 29 6.11 1.22 14.92
CA TRP A 29 6.60 2.57 15.26
C TRP A 29 5.78 3.66 14.56
N SER A 30 5.43 3.48 13.28
CA SER A 30 4.49 4.38 12.60
C SER A 30 3.09 4.31 13.22
N SER A 31 2.68 3.16 13.73
CA SER A 31 1.41 3.01 14.46
C SER A 31 1.45 3.55 15.90
N ALA A 32 2.63 3.71 16.50
CA ALA A 32 2.85 4.18 17.85
C ALA A 32 3.37 5.63 17.84
N GLY A 33 2.50 6.56 17.45
CA GLY A 33 2.56 7.96 17.89
C GLY A 33 3.90 8.68 17.75
N GLY A 34 4.39 8.87 16.52
CA GLY A 34 5.42 9.87 16.25
C GLY A 34 4.85 11.28 16.34
N LEU A 35 5.07 11.95 17.47
CA LEU A 35 4.82 13.38 17.72
C LEU A 35 5.24 14.23 16.51
N VAL A 36 4.28 14.73 15.73
CA VAL A 36 4.51 15.83 14.78
C VAL A 36 3.26 16.70 14.81
N ALA A 37 3.48 18.00 14.98
CA ALA A 37 2.54 19.03 15.34
C ALA A 37 1.22 18.98 14.56
N ALA A 38 0.12 19.09 15.30
CA ALA A 38 -1.18 19.41 14.75
C ALA A 38 -1.13 20.84 14.18
N GLU A 39 -1.15 20.95 12.86
CA GLU A 39 -1.59 22.16 12.18
C GLU A 39 -3.12 22.21 12.37
N MET A 40 -3.56 22.80 13.48
CA MET A 40 -4.97 23.15 13.69
C MET A 40 -5.32 24.22 12.66
N HIS A 41 -6.07 23.83 11.63
CA HIS A 41 -6.76 24.80 10.78
C HIS A 41 -7.80 25.50 11.65
N MET A 42 -7.42 26.68 12.12
CA MET A 42 -8.22 27.56 12.97
C MET A 42 -9.41 28.12 12.19
N MET A 43 -10.57 28.06 12.85
CA MET A 43 -11.73 28.96 12.71
C MET A 43 -12.76 28.58 11.64
N ASP A 44 -13.61 27.62 11.99
CA ASP A 44 -15.05 27.82 11.80
C ASP A 44 -15.77 27.21 13.01
N MET A 45 -16.26 28.07 13.90
CA MET A 45 -16.86 27.68 15.19
C MET A 45 -18.36 27.93 15.10
N PRO A 46 -19.15 26.99 14.54
CA PRO A 46 -20.56 27.24 14.29
C PRO A 46 -21.34 27.31 15.60
N SER A 47 -22.50 27.96 15.57
CA SER A 47 -23.41 27.96 16.71
C SER A 47 -24.22 26.66 16.79
N ASP A 48 -24.56 26.23 18.00
CA ASP A 48 -25.37 25.05 18.29
C ASP A 48 -26.79 25.23 17.72
N PRO A 49 -27.33 24.23 17.00
CA PRO A 49 -28.65 24.31 16.36
C PRO A 49 -29.83 24.45 17.32
N VAL A 50 -29.68 23.99 18.56
CA VAL A 50 -30.72 23.97 19.59
C VAL A 50 -30.56 25.15 20.56
N SER A 51 -29.36 25.38 21.10
CA SER A 51 -29.13 26.45 22.11
C SER A 51 -28.68 27.78 21.52
N GLY A 52 -28.09 27.79 20.32
CA GLY A 52 -27.48 28.98 19.72
C GLY A 52 -26.15 29.41 20.35
N GLU A 53 -25.61 28.63 21.29
CA GLU A 53 -24.28 28.90 21.86
C GLU A 53 -23.17 28.49 20.90
N MET A 54 -22.01 29.14 20.98
CA MET A 54 -20.86 28.79 20.13
C MET A 54 -20.30 27.42 20.51
N VAL A 55 -20.11 26.54 19.52
CA VAL A 55 -19.64 25.18 19.76
C VAL A 55 -18.14 25.17 20.01
N MET A 56 -17.71 25.23 21.28
CA MET A 56 -16.28 25.33 21.64
C MET A 56 -15.48 24.03 21.48
N SER A 57 -16.15 22.90 21.18
CA SER A 57 -15.51 21.58 21.08
C SER A 57 -16.15 20.70 19.99
N GLU A 58 -15.36 19.84 19.36
CA GLU A 58 -15.86 18.89 18.33
C GLU A 58 -16.41 17.58 18.92
N ALA A 59 -16.54 17.50 20.24
CA ALA A 59 -16.87 16.27 20.95
C ALA A 59 -18.32 15.81 20.72
N TYR A 60 -19.25 16.75 20.53
CA TYR A 60 -20.67 16.46 20.37
C TYR A 60 -21.11 16.76 18.95
N HIS A 61 -21.43 15.70 18.19
CA HIS A 61 -21.83 15.83 16.80
C HIS A 61 -22.90 14.79 16.43
N PHE A 62 -23.68 15.13 15.41
CA PHE A 62 -24.65 14.24 14.77
C PHE A 62 -24.24 14.07 13.31
N ASP A 63 -23.89 12.84 12.96
CA ASP A 63 -23.44 12.49 11.61
C ASP A 63 -24.61 12.01 10.76
N LEU A 64 -24.74 12.61 9.58
CA LEU A 64 -25.62 12.14 8.53
C LEU A 64 -24.84 11.25 7.56
N LYS A 65 -25.57 10.36 6.89
CA LYS A 65 -25.03 9.56 5.78
C LYS A 65 -24.34 10.47 4.75
N ASN A 66 -23.26 9.96 4.16
CA ASN A 66 -22.47 10.63 3.13
C ASN A 66 -21.68 11.87 3.61
N GLY A 67 -21.36 11.94 4.90
CA GLY A 67 -20.29 12.80 5.43
C GLY A 67 -20.70 14.21 5.86
N GLN A 68 -22.00 14.52 5.86
CA GLN A 68 -22.50 15.77 6.46
C GLN A 68 -22.65 15.61 7.98
N ARG A 69 -22.32 16.65 8.73
CA ARG A 69 -22.28 16.63 10.21
C ARG A 69 -22.89 17.89 10.79
N LEU A 70 -23.68 17.73 11.86
CA LEU A 70 -24.12 18.81 12.74
C LEU A 70 -23.31 18.78 14.02
N ARG A 71 -22.93 19.95 14.54
CA ARG A 71 -22.11 20.11 15.75
C ARG A 71 -22.94 20.73 16.87
N PHE A 72 -22.73 20.27 18.10
CA PHE A 72 -23.45 20.70 19.29
C PHE A 72 -22.46 21.18 20.35
N ALA A 73 -22.86 22.16 21.15
CA ALA A 73 -22.03 22.73 22.20
C ALA A 73 -21.96 21.80 23.41
N GLU A 74 -23.07 21.12 23.73
CA GLU A 74 -23.19 20.26 24.91
C GLU A 74 -23.80 18.89 24.58
N GLN A 75 -23.53 17.91 25.44
CA GLN A 75 -24.19 16.60 25.35
C GLN A 75 -25.72 16.72 25.51
N ASN A 76 -26.19 17.66 26.34
CA ASN A 76 -27.61 17.83 26.64
C ASN A 76 -28.39 18.29 25.39
N THR A 77 -27.85 19.25 24.65
CA THR A 77 -28.46 19.76 23.40
C THR A 77 -28.50 18.68 22.32
N LEU A 78 -27.44 17.87 22.21
CA LEU A 78 -27.42 16.69 21.35
C LEU A 78 -28.52 15.68 21.74
N THR A 79 -28.66 15.35 23.02
CA THR A 79 -29.72 14.42 23.46
C THR A 79 -31.13 14.97 23.26
N GLN A 80 -31.32 16.28 23.42
CA GLN A 80 -32.58 16.95 23.14
C GLN A 80 -32.93 16.86 21.66
N PHE A 81 -31.95 17.07 20.78
CA PHE A 81 -32.11 16.91 19.33
C PHE A 81 -32.44 15.47 18.92
N LEU A 82 -31.80 14.47 19.54
CA LEU A 82 -32.09 13.06 19.28
C LEU A 82 -33.51 12.65 19.71
N HIS A 83 -34.06 13.28 20.74
CA HIS A 83 -35.41 13.00 21.22
C HIS A 83 -36.49 13.75 20.41
N ASP A 84 -36.24 15.03 20.07
CA ASP A 84 -37.12 15.84 19.24
C ASP A 84 -36.32 16.68 18.23
N PRO A 85 -36.13 16.20 16.98
CA PRO A 85 -35.30 16.87 16.00
C PRO A 85 -35.88 18.22 15.55
N LYS A 86 -37.20 18.43 15.72
CA LYS A 86 -37.85 19.69 15.34
C LYS A 86 -37.43 20.87 16.20
N THR A 87 -36.80 20.62 17.35
CA THR A 87 -36.25 21.68 18.22
C THR A 87 -35.06 22.40 17.59
N GLY A 88 -34.28 21.71 16.75
CA GLY A 88 -33.11 22.26 16.06
C GLY A 88 -33.31 22.54 14.57
N LEU A 89 -34.41 22.08 13.97
CA LEU A 89 -34.70 22.26 12.55
C LEU A 89 -35.66 23.44 12.31
N LYS A 90 -35.33 24.32 11.37
CA LYS A 90 -36.16 25.50 11.03
C LYS A 90 -37.07 25.24 9.84
N ALA A 91 -36.48 24.99 8.67
CA ALA A 91 -37.22 24.81 7.42
C ALA A 91 -36.38 24.09 6.36
N ALA A 92 -37.07 23.43 5.43
CA ALA A 92 -36.51 23.00 4.16
C ALA A 92 -36.73 24.11 3.12
N GLU A 93 -35.65 24.70 2.62
CA GLU A 93 -35.68 25.84 1.70
C GLU A 93 -34.62 25.70 0.61
N SER A 94 -34.80 26.39 -0.52
CA SER A 94 -33.78 26.47 -1.57
C SER A 94 -33.23 27.88 -1.61
N VAL A 95 -31.92 28.02 -1.44
CA VAL A 95 -31.24 29.31 -1.53
C VAL A 95 -30.60 29.43 -2.91
N ASP A 96 -30.92 30.50 -3.63
CA ASP A 96 -30.30 30.83 -4.91
C ASP A 96 -28.84 31.26 -4.68
N ALA A 97 -27.92 30.71 -5.48
CA ALA A 97 -26.50 31.02 -5.34
C ALA A 97 -26.26 32.54 -5.56
N PRO A 98 -25.49 33.20 -4.70
CA PRO A 98 -25.13 34.60 -4.93
C PRO A 98 -24.35 34.70 -6.24
N ALA A 99 -24.74 35.65 -7.10
CA ALA A 99 -24.06 35.96 -8.36
C ALA A 99 -22.70 36.63 -8.07
N GLY A 100 -21.74 35.85 -7.55
CA GLY A 100 -20.39 36.27 -7.24
C GLY A 100 -19.40 35.59 -8.18
N ASN A 101 -18.64 36.39 -8.95
CA ASN A 101 -17.45 35.93 -9.64
C ASN A 101 -16.35 35.70 -8.59
N GLY A 102 -16.15 34.47 -8.13
CA GLY A 102 -15.11 34.12 -7.17
C GLY A 102 -14.66 32.67 -7.38
N ASN A 103 -13.38 32.50 -7.69
CA ASN A 103 -12.73 31.21 -7.84
C ASN A 103 -12.43 30.63 -6.45
N ASP A 104 -13.45 30.09 -5.78
CA ASP A 104 -13.29 29.46 -4.46
C ASP A 104 -13.55 27.95 -4.60
N ASP A 105 -12.58 27.16 -4.13
CA ASP A 105 -12.50 25.70 -4.29
C ASP A 105 -13.84 25.00 -4.04
N GLU A 106 -14.43 24.44 -5.09
CA GLU A 106 -15.77 23.86 -5.08
C GLU A 106 -15.78 22.52 -4.30
N SER A 107 -15.96 22.59 -2.98
CA SER A 107 -16.15 21.41 -2.15
C SER A 107 -17.55 20.83 -2.39
N SER A 108 -17.70 19.90 -3.33
CA SER A 108 -18.97 19.22 -3.58
C SER A 108 -19.37 18.38 -2.36
N VAL A 109 -20.59 18.60 -1.86
CA VAL A 109 -21.12 17.88 -0.68
C VAL A 109 -22.12 16.83 -1.17
N LEU A 110 -22.13 15.65 -0.57
CA LEU A 110 -23.03 14.56 -0.98
C LEU A 110 -24.37 14.64 -0.23
N CYS A 111 -25.48 14.45 -0.94
CA CYS A 111 -26.82 14.42 -0.37
C CYS A 111 -26.98 13.22 0.61
N PRO A 112 -27.52 13.40 1.83
CA PRO A 112 -27.63 12.33 2.82
C PRO A 112 -28.67 11.26 2.46
N VAL A 113 -29.61 11.58 1.57
CA VAL A 113 -30.67 10.65 1.14
C VAL A 113 -30.20 9.71 0.03
N CYS A 114 -29.52 10.24 -0.99
CA CYS A 114 -29.22 9.50 -2.22
C CYS A 114 -27.74 9.48 -2.63
N GLY A 115 -26.88 10.27 -1.98
CA GLY A 115 -25.46 10.36 -2.31
C GLY A 115 -25.13 11.09 -3.61
N MET A 116 -26.07 11.82 -4.21
CA MET A 116 -25.76 12.69 -5.35
C MET A 116 -24.99 13.93 -4.88
N GLU A 117 -24.08 14.41 -5.73
CA GLU A 117 -23.34 15.64 -5.49
C GLU A 117 -24.27 16.86 -5.44
N THR A 118 -23.98 17.76 -4.52
CA THR A 118 -24.72 19.02 -4.30
C THR A 118 -23.75 20.18 -4.39
N SER A 119 -24.19 21.25 -5.03
CA SER A 119 -23.39 22.47 -5.19
C SER A 119 -23.12 23.11 -3.83
N ALA A 120 -21.90 23.59 -3.63
CA ALA A 120 -21.49 24.22 -2.39
C ALA A 120 -22.16 25.59 -2.16
N HIS A 121 -22.51 26.31 -3.21
CA HIS A 121 -22.87 27.74 -3.13
C HIS A 121 -24.36 28.05 -3.32
N GLY A 122 -25.21 27.03 -3.44
CA GLY A 122 -26.65 27.21 -3.57
C GLY A 122 -27.37 25.89 -3.80
N GLY A 123 -28.69 25.91 -3.63
CA GLY A 123 -29.56 24.75 -3.83
C GLY A 123 -30.45 24.42 -2.63
N PRO A 124 -31.11 23.26 -2.67
CA PRO A 124 -32.02 22.80 -1.63
C PRO A 124 -31.27 22.41 -0.35
N GLN A 125 -31.65 23.02 0.76
CA GLN A 125 -31.02 22.81 2.06
C GLN A 125 -32.04 22.80 3.19
N VAL A 126 -31.64 22.24 4.32
CA VAL A 126 -32.38 22.32 5.58
C VAL A 126 -31.61 23.23 6.52
N SER A 127 -32.22 24.35 6.91
CA SER A 127 -31.64 25.31 7.84
C SER A 127 -31.97 24.94 9.28
N MET A 128 -31.03 25.23 10.19
CA MET A 128 -31.21 25.03 11.62
C MET A 128 -31.96 26.21 12.25
N GLN A 129 -32.59 25.95 13.40
CA GLN A 129 -33.34 26.95 14.16
C GLN A 129 -32.43 28.06 14.68
N HIS A 130 -31.24 27.68 15.15
CA HIS A 130 -30.20 28.58 15.61
C HIS A 130 -28.87 28.29 14.90
N GLY A 131 -28.10 29.33 14.58
CA GLY A 131 -26.79 29.19 13.92
C GLY A 131 -26.82 29.10 12.40
N GLU A 132 -25.62 29.01 11.84
CA GLU A 132 -25.35 28.98 10.39
C GLU A 132 -25.16 27.56 9.82
N GLN A 133 -25.36 26.55 10.66
CA GLN A 133 -25.28 25.16 10.22
C GLN A 133 -26.45 24.84 9.27
N ILE A 134 -26.14 24.15 8.18
CA ILE A 134 -27.11 23.77 7.15
C ILE A 134 -26.84 22.35 6.67
N VAL A 135 -27.90 21.60 6.34
CA VAL A 135 -27.79 20.30 5.68
C VAL A 135 -28.13 20.47 4.22
N LYS A 136 -27.17 20.21 3.33
CA LYS A 136 -27.35 20.35 1.88
C LYS A 136 -27.96 19.09 1.29
N THR A 137 -28.86 19.26 0.34
CA THR A 137 -29.54 18.16 -0.33
C THR A 137 -29.60 18.41 -1.83
N CYS A 138 -29.71 17.35 -2.63
CA CYS A 138 -29.72 17.50 -4.09
C CYS A 138 -31.07 17.95 -4.67
N SER A 139 -32.14 17.94 -3.87
CA SER A 139 -33.49 18.30 -4.30
C SER A 139 -34.33 18.79 -3.12
N LEU A 140 -35.30 19.66 -3.39
CA LEU A 140 -36.25 20.13 -2.36
C LEU A 140 -37.04 18.96 -1.75
N THR A 141 -37.29 17.90 -2.53
CA THR A 141 -37.91 16.67 -2.03
C THR A 141 -37.06 15.97 -0.97
N HIS A 142 -35.73 15.91 -1.15
CA HIS A 142 -34.83 15.36 -0.15
C HIS A 142 -34.66 16.28 1.05
N ALA A 143 -34.69 17.60 0.85
CA ALA A 143 -34.75 18.56 1.95
C ALA A 143 -35.96 18.30 2.86
N HIS A 144 -37.15 18.11 2.28
CA HIS A 144 -38.36 17.79 3.05
C HIS A 144 -38.28 16.43 3.76
N GLN A 145 -37.73 15.40 3.10
CA GLN A 145 -37.55 14.09 3.73
C GLN A 145 -36.59 14.13 4.92
N VAL A 146 -35.49 14.88 4.79
CA VAL A 146 -34.55 15.10 5.90
C VAL A 146 -35.22 15.91 7.01
N TYR A 147 -35.98 16.95 6.69
CA TYR A 147 -36.71 17.74 7.68
C TYR A 147 -37.73 16.91 8.49
N ASP A 148 -38.45 16.00 7.83
CA ASP A 148 -39.46 15.17 8.50
C ASP A 148 -38.85 14.02 9.31
N GLN A 149 -37.76 13.40 8.84
CA GLN A 149 -37.21 12.15 9.39
C GLN A 149 -35.67 12.11 9.43
N ILE A 150 -35.03 13.18 9.94
CA ILE A 150 -33.56 13.31 9.97
C ILE A 150 -32.84 12.12 10.62
N LEU A 151 -33.43 11.51 11.65
CA LEU A 151 -32.84 10.39 12.39
C LEU A 151 -32.69 9.11 11.54
N LEU A 152 -33.50 8.91 10.49
CA LEU A 152 -33.34 7.76 9.58
C LEU A 152 -32.10 7.86 8.69
N PHE A 153 -31.59 9.09 8.54
CA PHE A 153 -30.41 9.40 7.77
C PHE A 153 -29.17 9.56 8.65
N GLN A 154 -29.30 9.25 9.95
CA GLN A 154 -28.17 9.19 10.87
C GLN A 154 -27.21 8.07 10.44
N ASP A 155 -25.91 8.36 10.51
CA ASP A 155 -24.89 7.33 10.43
C ASP A 155 -24.79 6.65 11.80
N VAL A 156 -25.43 5.49 11.92
CA VAL A 156 -25.47 4.67 13.16
C VAL A 156 -24.06 4.21 13.57
N SER A 157 -23.06 4.40 12.71
CA SER A 157 -21.64 4.16 13.02
C SER A 157 -21.09 5.11 14.11
N SER A 158 -21.73 6.25 14.38
CA SER A 158 -21.16 7.30 15.26
C SER A 158 -21.90 7.53 16.59
N THR A 159 -23.01 6.84 16.89
CA THR A 159 -23.85 7.13 18.09
C THR A 159 -23.87 6.01 19.12
N ALA A 160 -22.68 5.55 19.49
CA ALA A 160 -22.45 4.90 20.78
C ALA A 160 -21.41 5.71 21.55
N ALA A 161 -21.70 5.97 22.82
CA ALA A 161 -20.83 6.61 23.80
C ALA A 161 -19.41 5.99 23.81
N PRO A 162 -18.40 6.68 24.39
CA PRO A 162 -16.99 6.54 24.04
C PRO A 162 -16.51 5.11 24.30
N SER A 163 -16.41 4.32 23.24
CA SER A 163 -15.49 3.20 23.20
C SER A 163 -14.25 3.68 22.49
N ASP A 164 -13.12 3.51 23.17
CA ASP A 164 -11.75 3.75 22.71
C ASP A 164 -11.36 2.85 21.51
N ALA A 165 -12.13 2.89 20.43
CA ALA A 165 -11.81 2.32 19.14
C ALA A 165 -11.91 3.44 18.12
N ALA A 166 -10.91 4.32 18.12
CA ALA A 166 -10.73 5.29 17.04
C ALA A 166 -10.75 4.53 15.70
N ASP A 167 -11.84 4.69 14.94
CA ASP A 167 -11.95 4.10 13.62
C ASP A 167 -10.75 4.56 12.79
N PHE A 168 -9.96 3.59 12.33
CA PHE A 168 -8.65 3.82 11.73
C PHE A 168 -8.78 4.54 10.38
N CYS A 169 -9.88 4.33 9.67
CA CYS A 169 -10.20 4.99 8.41
C CYS A 169 -11.72 5.14 8.26
N THR A 170 -12.16 6.11 7.46
CA THR A 170 -13.58 6.44 7.29
C THR A 170 -13.93 6.50 5.80
N GLY A 171 -15.08 5.92 5.41
CA GLY A 171 -15.59 5.97 4.04
C GLY A 171 -15.38 4.69 3.21
N PRO A 172 -16.01 4.62 2.02
CA PRO A 172 -15.86 3.48 1.11
C PRO A 172 -14.43 3.44 0.60
N GLY A 173 -13.75 2.29 0.74
CA GLY A 173 -12.32 2.18 0.47
C GLY A 173 -11.94 2.65 -0.94
N THR A 174 -10.85 3.42 -1.05
CA THR A 174 -10.33 3.98 -2.29
C THR A 174 -9.02 3.29 -2.69
N THR A 175 -8.77 3.22 -3.99
CA THR A 175 -7.51 2.68 -4.54
C THR A 175 -6.44 3.74 -4.75
N MET A 176 -6.81 5.02 -4.68
CA MET A 176 -5.90 6.15 -4.92
C MET A 176 -6.21 7.25 -3.92
N LEU A 177 -5.18 7.71 -3.22
CA LEU A 177 -5.25 8.87 -2.33
C LEU A 177 -4.89 10.15 -3.09
N ASN A 178 -5.37 11.30 -2.60
CA ASN A 178 -4.99 12.61 -3.14
C ASN A 178 -3.58 12.98 -2.69
N GLY A 179 -2.58 12.41 -3.37
CA GLY A 179 -1.17 12.58 -3.04
C GLY A 179 -0.70 11.66 -1.92
N PHE A 180 0.58 11.83 -1.53
CA PHE A 180 1.18 10.96 -0.53
C PHE A 180 0.69 11.29 0.89
N SER A 181 -0.06 10.38 1.49
CA SER A 181 -0.50 10.50 2.88
C SER A 181 0.14 9.43 3.78
N PHE A 182 0.22 9.74 5.07
CA PHE A 182 0.58 8.76 6.09
C PHE A 182 -0.72 8.26 6.73
N GLY A 183 -0.98 6.95 6.68
CA GLY A 183 -2.14 6.32 7.32
C GLY A 183 -2.26 6.70 8.80
N ARG A 184 -3.15 7.66 9.08
CA ARG A 184 -3.49 8.22 10.39
C ARG A 184 -4.99 8.44 10.44
N ASN A 185 -5.53 8.41 11.66
CA ASN A 185 -6.97 8.54 11.95
C ASN A 185 -7.59 9.67 11.11
N GLY A 186 -8.64 9.34 10.34
CA GLY A 186 -9.37 10.29 9.49
C GLY A 186 -9.05 10.25 7.99
N THR A 187 -8.14 9.39 7.51
CA THR A 187 -7.94 9.16 6.06
C THR A 187 -8.94 8.14 5.49
N PRO A 188 -9.30 8.23 4.19
CA PRO A 188 -10.16 7.23 3.56
C PRO A 188 -9.50 5.85 3.53
N CYS A 189 -10.29 4.79 3.67
CA CYS A 189 -9.77 3.43 3.75
C CYS A 189 -9.05 3.02 2.46
N VAL A 190 -7.88 2.38 2.55
CA VAL A 190 -7.12 1.94 1.37
C VAL A 190 -7.55 0.54 0.93
N LEU A 191 -7.73 0.35 -0.38
CA LEU A 191 -8.14 -0.89 -1.00
C LEU A 191 -6.99 -1.56 -1.73
N LEU A 192 -6.66 -2.80 -1.35
CA LEU A 192 -5.51 -3.53 -1.89
C LEU A 192 -5.96 -4.53 -2.98
N TRP A 193 -5.72 -4.18 -4.25
CA TRP A 193 -5.97 -4.96 -5.48
C TRP A 193 -7.42 -5.35 -5.78
N PHE A 194 -8.18 -5.80 -4.78
CA PHE A 194 -9.55 -6.31 -4.93
C PHE A 194 -10.51 -5.63 -3.95
N PRO A 195 -11.79 -5.43 -4.33
CA PRO A 195 -12.76 -4.70 -3.52
C PRO A 195 -13.03 -5.31 -2.13
N GLY A 196 -12.74 -6.60 -1.94
CA GLY A 196 -12.89 -7.28 -0.65
C GLY A 196 -11.70 -7.12 0.30
N TRP A 197 -10.59 -6.53 -0.13
CA TRP A 197 -9.37 -6.37 0.66
C TRP A 197 -9.20 -4.91 1.09
N VAL A 198 -10.07 -4.47 2.00
CA VAL A 198 -10.03 -3.12 2.58
C VAL A 198 -9.22 -3.14 3.88
N LEU A 199 -8.26 -2.23 3.99
CA LEU A 199 -7.42 -2.09 5.17
C LEU A 199 -8.14 -1.25 6.24
N SER A 200 -9.23 -1.80 6.79
CA SER A 200 -10.13 -1.09 7.71
C SER A 200 -9.62 -0.97 9.14
N THR A 201 -8.74 -1.89 9.57
CA THR A 201 -8.20 -1.90 10.93
C THR A 201 -6.68 -1.81 10.92
N ARG A 202 -6.10 -1.31 12.02
CA ARG A 202 -4.64 -1.22 12.22
C ARG A 202 -3.93 -2.55 11.98
N TRP A 203 -4.55 -3.67 12.36
CA TRP A 203 -4.00 -5.00 12.16
C TRP A 203 -4.05 -5.45 10.70
N LEU A 204 -5.18 -5.24 10.02
CA LEU A 204 -5.27 -5.53 8.58
C LEU A 204 -4.28 -4.67 7.79
N TYR A 205 -4.09 -3.43 8.21
CA TYR A 205 -3.13 -2.51 7.61
C TYR A 205 -1.68 -2.99 7.78
N ALA A 206 -1.29 -3.39 9.00
CA ALA A 206 0.04 -3.95 9.25
C ALA A 206 0.28 -5.25 8.47
N LEU A 207 -0.72 -6.13 8.42
CA LEU A 207 -0.65 -7.36 7.61
C LEU A 207 -0.52 -7.05 6.12
N GLY A 208 -1.24 -6.04 5.61
CA GLY A 208 -1.11 -5.56 4.25
C GLY A 208 0.31 -5.07 3.94
N CYS A 209 0.91 -4.27 4.82
CA CYS A 209 2.30 -3.80 4.68
C CYS A 209 3.28 -4.97 4.58
N VAL A 210 3.18 -5.94 5.49
CA VAL A 210 4.05 -7.13 5.50
C VAL A 210 3.85 -7.95 4.23
N PHE A 211 2.61 -8.16 3.82
CA PHE A 211 2.28 -8.93 2.63
C PHE A 211 2.86 -8.31 1.35
N VAL A 212 2.73 -6.98 1.20
CA VAL A 212 3.32 -6.25 0.07
C VAL A 212 4.86 -6.36 0.08
N ALA A 213 5.52 -6.21 1.23
CA ALA A 213 6.97 -6.39 1.34
C ALA A 213 7.41 -7.80 0.94
N LEU A 214 6.67 -8.83 1.37
CA LEU A 214 6.93 -10.22 1.00
C LEU A 214 6.78 -10.44 -0.51
N VAL A 215 5.77 -9.84 -1.14
CA VAL A 215 5.57 -9.90 -2.60
C VAL A 215 6.70 -9.20 -3.35
N ALA A 216 7.22 -8.07 -2.83
CA ALA A 216 8.39 -7.40 -3.40
C ALA A 216 9.67 -8.25 -3.32
N VAL A 217 9.93 -8.87 -2.17
CA VAL A 217 11.05 -9.83 -2.02
C VAL A 217 10.88 -11.03 -2.97
N PHE A 218 9.65 -11.53 -3.09
CA PHE A 218 9.34 -12.65 -3.98
C PHE A 218 9.52 -12.29 -5.47
N ASN A 219 9.23 -11.05 -5.87
CA ASN A 219 9.52 -10.57 -7.22
C ASN A 219 11.02 -10.63 -7.52
N GLU A 220 11.87 -10.17 -6.60
CA GLU A 220 13.33 -10.24 -6.77
C GLU A 220 13.85 -11.69 -6.76
N TYR A 221 13.23 -12.57 -5.96
CA TYR A 221 13.51 -14.00 -6.00
C TYR A 221 13.22 -14.61 -7.39
N LEU A 222 12.07 -14.31 -7.99
CA LEU A 222 11.73 -14.78 -9.34
C LEU A 222 12.69 -14.24 -10.40
N LEU A 223 13.09 -12.97 -10.28
CA LEU A 223 14.11 -12.37 -11.13
C LEU A 223 15.46 -13.10 -10.99
N HIS A 224 15.85 -13.45 -9.76
CA HIS A 224 17.04 -14.25 -9.50
C HIS A 224 16.96 -15.64 -10.15
N VAL A 225 15.86 -16.38 -9.93
CA VAL A 225 15.64 -17.70 -10.56
C VAL A 225 15.72 -17.60 -12.08
N ARG A 226 15.07 -16.60 -12.69
CA ARG A 226 15.12 -16.39 -14.14
C ARG A 226 16.54 -16.09 -14.64
N ARG A 227 17.35 -15.34 -13.89
CA ARG A 227 18.77 -15.10 -14.20
C ARG A 227 19.56 -16.41 -14.18
N LEU A 228 19.35 -17.26 -13.18
CA LEU A 228 19.99 -18.57 -13.09
C LEU A 228 19.62 -19.48 -14.27
N LEU A 229 18.32 -19.59 -14.58
CA LEU A 229 17.84 -20.43 -15.67
C LEU A 229 18.36 -19.96 -17.05
N ARG A 230 18.47 -18.64 -17.27
CA ARG A 230 19.03 -18.08 -18.51
C ARG A 230 20.52 -18.40 -18.66
N LYS A 231 21.31 -18.25 -17.59
CA LYS A 231 22.75 -18.56 -17.60
C LYS A 231 23.00 -20.03 -17.93
N GLU A 232 22.20 -20.94 -17.39
CA GLU A 232 22.39 -22.38 -17.64
C GLU A 232 21.94 -22.81 -19.03
N SER A 233 20.89 -22.19 -19.58
CA SER A 233 20.49 -22.46 -20.98
C SER A 233 21.62 -22.12 -21.95
N THR A 234 22.36 -21.03 -21.71
CA THR A 234 23.51 -20.67 -22.56
C THR A 234 24.73 -21.56 -22.33
N THR A 235 25.02 -21.97 -21.09
CA THR A 235 26.11 -22.92 -20.81
C THR A 235 25.84 -24.31 -21.38
N LEU A 236 24.63 -24.86 -21.21
CA LEU A 236 24.25 -26.15 -21.79
C LEU A 236 24.26 -26.14 -23.32
N LYS A 237 23.83 -25.05 -23.97
CA LYS A 237 23.94 -24.88 -25.42
C LYS A 237 25.41 -24.89 -25.87
N ARG A 238 26.31 -24.21 -25.15
CA ARG A 238 27.76 -24.23 -25.42
C ARG A 238 28.38 -25.61 -25.24
N LEU A 239 27.98 -26.36 -24.21
CA LEU A 239 28.49 -27.72 -23.98
C LEU A 239 28.02 -28.69 -25.07
N ARG A 240 26.79 -28.57 -25.56
CA ARG A 240 26.28 -29.38 -26.68
C ARG A 240 26.86 -28.99 -28.04
N SER A 241 27.30 -27.75 -28.22
CA SER A 241 27.91 -27.28 -29.48
C SER A 241 29.39 -27.61 -29.61
N VAL A 242 30.04 -28.19 -28.59
CA VAL A 242 31.37 -28.78 -28.74
C VAL A 242 31.22 -30.03 -29.63
N PRO A 243 31.75 -30.04 -30.86
CA PRO A 243 31.63 -31.19 -31.73
C PRO A 243 32.33 -32.38 -31.07
N ASN A 244 31.75 -33.56 -31.22
CA ASN A 244 32.40 -34.82 -30.89
C ASN A 244 33.57 -35.00 -31.87
N GLY A 245 34.71 -34.38 -31.59
CA GLY A 245 35.96 -34.56 -32.30
C GLY A 245 36.57 -35.90 -31.92
N SER A 246 35.88 -37.00 -32.25
CA SER A 246 36.52 -38.31 -32.40
C SER A 246 37.36 -38.25 -33.67
N ASN A 247 38.61 -37.82 -33.53
CA ASN A 247 39.59 -37.98 -34.59
C ASN A 247 40.05 -39.43 -34.61
N SER A 248 39.86 -40.09 -35.75
CA SER A 248 40.82 -41.04 -36.29
C SER A 248 42.24 -40.42 -36.26
N ALA A 249 43.22 -41.29 -36.06
CA ALA A 249 44.63 -41.05 -35.72
C ALA A 249 45.41 -39.97 -36.51
N SER A 250 46.35 -39.31 -35.82
CA SER A 250 47.80 -39.16 -36.14
C SER A 250 48.39 -38.01 -35.31
N LEU A 251 49.28 -38.27 -34.34
CA LEU A 251 50.75 -38.40 -34.45
C LEU A 251 51.45 -37.17 -35.07
N SER A 252 51.92 -36.24 -34.23
CA SER A 252 53.30 -35.72 -34.25
C SER A 252 53.51 -34.62 -33.20
N THR A 253 54.39 -34.95 -32.26
CA THR A 253 55.36 -34.15 -31.51
C THR A 253 55.43 -32.64 -31.81
N SER A 254 55.11 -31.82 -30.82
CA SER A 254 55.94 -30.66 -30.44
C SER A 254 55.47 -30.11 -29.09
N GLU A 255 56.30 -30.39 -28.09
CA GLU A 255 56.25 -29.89 -26.72
C GLU A 255 56.43 -28.37 -26.72
N ALA A 256 55.36 -27.58 -26.58
CA ALA A 256 55.48 -26.14 -26.28
C ALA A 256 54.22 -25.48 -25.70
N THR A 257 53.04 -26.10 -25.75
CA THR A 257 51.78 -25.44 -25.34
C THR A 257 51.05 -26.10 -24.18
N GLN A 258 51.65 -27.12 -23.54
CA GLN A 258 51.07 -27.83 -22.40
C GLN A 258 51.25 -27.16 -21.03
N LEU A 259 51.79 -25.93 -20.94
CA LEU A 259 51.90 -25.20 -19.66
C LEU A 259 50.88 -24.07 -19.46
N LEU A 260 49.94 -23.85 -20.39
CA LEU A 260 48.80 -22.94 -20.16
C LEU A 260 47.42 -23.63 -20.25
N ARG A 261 47.38 -24.96 -20.38
CA ARG A 261 46.11 -25.67 -20.60
C ARG A 261 46.00 -27.01 -19.87
N SER A 262 46.43 -27.06 -18.62
CA SER A 262 45.96 -28.08 -17.67
C SER A 262 46.60 -27.85 -16.31
N SER A 263 46.01 -26.98 -15.52
CA SER A 263 46.02 -27.19 -14.07
C SER A 263 44.60 -26.96 -13.58
N SER A 264 44.03 -28.02 -13.03
CA SER A 264 42.77 -28.06 -12.28
C SER A 264 41.48 -28.03 -13.13
N TYR A 265 41.27 -29.02 -14.01
CA TYR A 265 40.52 -30.23 -13.63
C TYR A 265 40.72 -30.68 -12.18
N HIS A 266 40.21 -29.88 -11.25
CA HIS A 266 39.87 -30.30 -9.91
C HIS A 266 38.53 -29.65 -9.60
N SER A 267 37.47 -30.44 -9.74
CA SER A 267 36.24 -30.27 -8.99
C SER A 267 35.54 -28.91 -9.09
N ALA A 268 35.17 -28.47 -10.29
CA ALA A 268 33.96 -27.64 -10.47
C ALA A 268 32.66 -28.48 -10.31
N ALA A 269 32.71 -29.51 -9.47
CA ALA A 269 31.58 -29.99 -8.68
C ALA A 269 31.24 -29.00 -7.53
N SER A 270 31.70 -27.74 -7.63
CA SER A 270 31.16 -26.61 -6.88
C SER A 270 29.76 -26.30 -7.40
N GLN A 271 28.80 -27.07 -6.89
CA GLN A 271 27.42 -26.65 -6.64
C GLN A 271 26.82 -25.83 -7.78
N SER A 272 26.44 -26.51 -8.85
CA SER A 272 25.48 -25.94 -9.78
C SER A 272 24.19 -25.71 -9.00
N CYS A 273 23.84 -24.45 -8.71
CA CYS A 273 22.63 -24.06 -7.96
C CYS A 273 21.31 -24.42 -8.65
N CYS A 274 21.34 -25.10 -9.80
CA CYS A 274 20.13 -25.53 -10.45
C CYS A 274 19.61 -26.83 -9.83
N PRO A 275 18.31 -26.89 -9.53
CA PRO A 275 17.70 -28.12 -9.11
C PRO A 275 17.94 -29.21 -10.16
N PRO A 276 18.31 -30.44 -9.75
CA PRO A 276 18.59 -31.54 -10.67
C PRO A 276 17.44 -31.83 -11.63
N TRP A 277 16.19 -31.55 -11.21
CA TRP A 277 15.00 -31.70 -12.05
C TRP A 277 15.01 -30.79 -13.29
N PHE A 278 15.58 -29.58 -13.23
CA PHE A 278 15.57 -28.66 -14.37
C PHE A 278 16.49 -29.12 -15.51
N ARG A 279 17.53 -29.89 -15.17
CA ARG A 279 18.48 -30.45 -16.14
C ARG A 279 17.94 -31.66 -16.90
N THR A 280 16.98 -32.38 -16.32
CA THR A 280 16.38 -33.57 -16.92
C THR A 280 15.20 -33.25 -17.86
N LEU A 281 14.77 -31.99 -17.93
CA LEU A 281 13.64 -31.57 -18.76
C LEU A 281 14.02 -31.42 -20.25
N ALA A 282 13.06 -31.72 -21.13
CA ALA A 282 13.18 -31.53 -22.58
C ALA A 282 13.40 -30.05 -22.94
N PRO A 283 14.12 -29.74 -24.04
CA PRO A 283 14.41 -28.36 -24.44
C PRO A 283 13.15 -27.52 -24.69
N GLU A 284 12.07 -28.13 -25.19
CA GLU A 284 10.77 -27.48 -25.39
C GLU A 284 10.12 -27.05 -24.06
N THR A 285 10.18 -27.89 -23.03
CA THR A 285 9.61 -27.58 -21.72
C THR A 285 10.44 -26.54 -20.97
N GLN A 286 11.76 -26.48 -21.20
CA GLN A 286 12.61 -25.42 -20.68
C GLN A 286 12.21 -24.03 -21.23
N HIS A 287 11.87 -23.94 -22.52
CA HIS A 287 11.40 -22.70 -23.14
C HIS A 287 10.04 -22.28 -22.58
N LEU A 288 9.10 -23.21 -22.44
CA LEU A 288 7.78 -22.94 -21.87
C LEU A 288 7.86 -22.44 -20.42
N ILE A 289 8.68 -23.09 -19.58
CA ILE A 289 8.89 -22.67 -18.19
C ILE A 289 9.46 -21.25 -18.12
N HIS A 290 10.41 -20.92 -18.99
CA HIS A 290 10.99 -19.58 -19.03
C HIS A 290 9.99 -18.49 -19.43
N CYS A 291 9.17 -18.76 -20.46
CA CYS A 291 8.08 -17.86 -20.86
C CYS A 291 7.05 -17.68 -19.75
N PHE A 292 6.67 -18.77 -19.07
CA PHE A 292 5.70 -18.71 -17.97
C PHE A 292 6.24 -17.91 -16.76
N LEU A 293 7.49 -18.18 -16.34
CA LEU A 293 8.15 -17.39 -15.28
C LEU A 293 8.26 -15.92 -15.69
N HIS A 294 8.49 -15.63 -16.96
CA HIS A 294 8.56 -14.26 -17.47
C HIS A 294 7.21 -13.55 -17.32
N GLY A 295 6.11 -14.17 -17.74
CA GLY A 295 4.77 -13.62 -17.59
C GLY A 295 4.40 -13.41 -16.12
N PHE A 296 4.71 -14.37 -15.26
CA PHE A 296 4.43 -14.28 -13.83
C PHE A 296 5.25 -13.17 -13.13
N THR A 297 6.51 -12.99 -13.52
CA THR A 297 7.34 -11.87 -13.02
C THR A 297 6.73 -10.52 -13.39
N ILE A 298 6.27 -10.38 -14.64
CA ILE A 298 5.63 -9.16 -15.12
C ILE A 298 4.32 -8.91 -14.34
N LEU A 299 3.50 -9.94 -14.13
CA LEU A 299 2.25 -9.84 -13.38
C LEU A 299 2.49 -9.31 -11.96
N ILE A 300 3.48 -9.85 -11.25
CA ILE A 300 3.81 -9.39 -9.89
C ILE A 300 4.35 -7.96 -9.89
N ALA A 301 5.20 -7.62 -10.86
CA ALA A 301 5.69 -6.25 -10.99
C ALA A 301 4.55 -5.24 -11.18
N TYR A 302 3.53 -5.57 -11.98
CA TYR A 302 2.34 -4.73 -12.13
C TYR A 302 1.50 -4.67 -10.86
N LEU A 303 1.35 -5.76 -10.10
CA LEU A 303 0.66 -5.72 -8.81
C LEU A 303 1.36 -4.80 -7.81
N LEU A 304 2.70 -4.81 -7.77
CA LEU A 304 3.48 -3.90 -6.92
C LEU A 304 3.42 -2.45 -7.41
N MET A 305 3.38 -2.24 -8.74
CA MET A 305 3.14 -0.93 -9.32
C MET A 305 1.76 -0.38 -8.92
N LEU A 306 0.70 -1.21 -8.91
CA LEU A 306 -0.61 -0.80 -8.43
C LEU A 306 -0.56 -0.35 -6.96
N VAL A 307 0.22 -1.02 -6.11
CA VAL A 307 0.40 -0.58 -4.71
C VAL A 307 1.10 0.77 -4.65
N SER A 308 2.10 1.03 -5.48
CA SER A 308 2.77 2.35 -5.48
C SER A 308 1.85 3.50 -5.91
N MET A 309 0.83 3.21 -6.71
CA MET A 309 -0.15 4.18 -7.19
C MET A 309 -1.27 4.45 -6.17
N THR A 310 -1.31 3.75 -5.03
CA THR A 310 -2.25 4.08 -3.96
C THR A 310 -1.87 5.38 -3.25
N TYR A 311 -0.62 5.83 -3.41
CA TYR A 311 -0.03 7.01 -2.76
C TYR A 311 -0.08 6.96 -1.22
N ASP A 312 -0.04 5.78 -0.61
CA ASP A 312 0.23 5.68 0.82
C ASP A 312 1.74 5.58 1.09
N TRP A 313 2.28 6.49 1.91
CA TRP A 313 3.71 6.53 2.21
C TRP A 313 4.22 5.23 2.86
N THR A 314 3.45 4.62 3.74
CA THR A 314 3.92 3.44 4.50
C THR A 314 3.92 2.18 3.63
N LEU A 315 2.89 1.99 2.80
CA LEU A 315 2.85 0.90 1.82
C LEU A 315 3.95 1.07 0.78
N PHE A 316 4.16 2.30 0.29
CA PHE A 316 5.23 2.62 -0.65
C PHE A 316 6.63 2.32 -0.08
N LEU A 317 6.90 2.75 1.15
CA LEU A 317 8.16 2.43 1.83
C LEU A 317 8.30 0.93 2.10
N SER A 318 7.21 0.22 2.37
CA SER A 318 7.22 -1.24 2.51
C SER A 318 7.62 -1.95 1.21
N VAL A 319 7.13 -1.47 0.06
CA VAL A 319 7.54 -1.95 -1.28
C VAL A 319 9.04 -1.73 -1.49
N ILE A 320 9.54 -0.50 -1.26
CA ILE A 320 10.96 -0.17 -1.42
C ILE A 320 11.82 -1.03 -0.50
N GLY A 321 11.44 -1.13 0.78
CA GLY A 321 12.14 -1.95 1.77
C GLY A 321 12.21 -3.41 1.33
N GLY A 322 11.10 -3.98 0.85
CA GLY A 322 11.05 -5.33 0.31
C GLY A 322 11.98 -5.53 -0.89
N TYR A 323 12.02 -4.58 -1.83
CA TYR A 323 12.95 -4.64 -2.97
C TYR A 323 14.41 -4.55 -2.57
N VAL A 324 14.77 -3.62 -1.67
CA VAL A 324 16.15 -3.47 -1.16
C VAL A 324 16.60 -4.75 -0.46
N VAL A 325 15.73 -5.34 0.37
CA VAL A 325 16.01 -6.60 1.06
C VAL A 325 16.16 -7.73 0.05
N GLY A 326 15.22 -7.87 -0.89
CA GLY A 326 15.27 -8.90 -1.92
C GLY A 326 16.59 -8.81 -2.70
N HIS A 327 16.97 -7.59 -3.09
CA HIS A 327 18.20 -7.36 -3.82
C HIS A 327 19.45 -7.62 -2.96
N TYR A 328 19.41 -7.31 -1.67
CA TYR A 328 20.51 -7.64 -0.76
C TYR A 328 20.70 -9.15 -0.57
N VAL A 329 19.60 -9.91 -0.49
CA VAL A 329 19.63 -11.37 -0.28
C VAL A 329 20.01 -12.13 -1.54
N PHE A 330 19.47 -11.72 -2.70
CA PHE A 330 19.64 -12.41 -3.99
C PHE A 330 20.60 -11.73 -4.96
N GLY A 331 21.15 -10.58 -4.58
CA GLY A 331 22.16 -9.86 -5.33
C GLY A 331 23.43 -10.68 -5.42
N GLU A 332 23.90 -10.91 -6.65
CA GLU A 332 25.21 -11.50 -6.87
C GLU A 332 26.24 -10.55 -6.23
N ARG A 333 26.94 -10.99 -5.18
CA ARG A 333 28.20 -10.33 -4.79
C ARG A 333 29.09 -10.38 -6.02
N ARG A 334 29.15 -9.28 -6.75
CA ARG A 334 30.34 -8.96 -7.54
C ARG A 334 31.43 -8.74 -6.51
N GLU A 335 32.02 -9.83 -6.03
CA GLU A 335 33.27 -9.72 -5.29
C GLU A 335 34.25 -9.07 -6.26
N SER A 336 34.72 -7.91 -5.82
CA SER A 336 35.74 -7.08 -6.43
C SER A 336 37.05 -7.88 -6.56
N MET A 337 37.13 -8.73 -7.59
CA MET A 337 38.39 -9.19 -8.17
C MET A 337 38.94 -8.16 -9.19
N ALA A 338 38.70 -6.87 -8.96
CA ALA A 338 39.25 -5.77 -9.77
C ALA A 338 40.28 -4.93 -8.99
N GLU A 339 40.42 -5.12 -7.66
CA GLU A 339 41.28 -4.28 -6.82
C GLU A 339 42.43 -5.07 -6.16
N LEU A 340 42.93 -6.11 -6.84
CA LEU A 340 44.18 -6.77 -6.45
C LEU A 340 45.14 -7.01 -7.63
N ASP A 341 44.73 -6.66 -8.86
CA ASP A 341 45.59 -6.79 -10.06
C ASP A 341 46.18 -5.44 -10.52
N GLN A 342 45.87 -4.34 -9.83
CA GLN A 342 46.41 -3.00 -10.14
C GLN A 342 47.53 -2.54 -9.17
N VAL A 343 47.97 -3.38 -8.24
CA VAL A 343 49.04 -3.03 -7.28
C VAL A 343 50.36 -3.77 -7.55
N ASN A 344 50.43 -4.62 -8.59
CA ASN A 344 51.69 -5.32 -8.87
C ASN A 344 51.98 -5.50 -10.36
N PHE A 345 52.52 -4.46 -11.00
CA PHE A 345 53.47 -4.56 -12.12
C PHE A 345 54.35 -3.28 -12.11
N PRO A 346 55.62 -3.37 -12.55
CA PRO A 346 56.85 -3.25 -11.75
C PRO A 346 57.30 -1.82 -11.37
#